data_AF-A0A7M1PZH0-F1
#
_entry.id   AF-A0A7M1PZH0-F1
#
_cell.length_a   1.000
_cell.length_b   1.000
_cell.length_c   1.000
_cell.angle_alpha   90.00
_cell.angle_beta   90.00
_cell.angle_gamma   90.00
#
_symmetry.space_group_name_H-M   'P 1'
#
loop_
_entity.id
_entity.type
_entity.pdbx_description
1 polymer ?
#
loop_
_entity_poly.entity_id
_entity_poly.type
_entity_poly.pdbx_seq_one_letter_code
_entity_poly.pdbx_strand_id
1 'polypeptide(L)' 'MNNINKCIVCGQHNPNGIMVREKYICPACEDKIVALTVDHPDYNIIKESLKQIWISSDTEGLDMTLDS' A
#
# COMPACT_ATOMS: atom_id res chain seq x y z
N MET A 1 15.31 -20.49 -3.30
CA MET A 1 15.31 -19.21 -4.02
C MET A 1 14.65 -18.16 -3.12
N ASN A 2 15.33 -17.06 -2.82
CA ASN A 2 14.72 -15.93 -2.13
C ASN A 2 13.94 -15.11 -3.18
N ASN A 3 12.62 -15.12 -3.12
CA ASN A 3 11.81 -14.28 -3.99
C ASN A 3 11.92 -12.83 -3.48
N ILE A 4 12.61 -11.99 -4.25
CA ILE A 4 12.78 -10.59 -3.93
C ILE A 4 11.57 -9.84 -4.50
N ASN A 5 10.72 -9.31 -3.61
CA ASN A 5 9.51 -8.60 -3.99
C ASN A 5 9.68 -7.08 -3.88
N LYS A 6 8.99 -6.34 -4.74
CA LYS A 6 9.02 -4.87 -4.76
C LYS A 6 8.00 -4.29 -3.77
N CYS A 7 8.47 -3.48 -2.82
CA CYS A 7 7.61 -2.82 -1.84
C CYS A 7 6.70 -1.78 -2.50
N ILE A 8 5.40 -1.81 -2.21
CA ILE A 8 4.43 -0.86 -2.75
C ILE A 8 4.57 0.56 -2.17
N VAL A 9 5.22 0.69 -1.01
CA VAL A 9 5.40 1.98 -0.32
C VAL A 9 6.69 2.67 -0.78
N CYS A 10 7.84 2.00 -0.68
CA CYS A 10 9.15 2.60 -0.99
C CYS A 10 9.74 2.19 -2.35
N GLY A 11 9.11 1.25 -3.06
CA GLY A 11 9.60 0.73 -4.34
C GLY A 11 10.86 -0.14 -4.27
N GLN A 12 11.41 -0.36 -3.07
CA GLN A 12 12.63 -1.16 -2.87
C GLN A 12 12.32 -2.66 -2.91
N HIS A 13 13.30 -3.41 -3.40
CA HIS A 13 13.26 -4.86 -3.51
C HIS A 13 13.81 -5.50 -2.23
N ASN A 14 13.02 -6.33 -1.56
CA ASN A 14 13.44 -7.01 -0.34
C ASN A 14 12.99 -8.50 -0.35
N PRO A 15 13.78 -9.40 0.26
CA PRO A 15 13.46 -10.82 0.32
C PRO A 15 12.49 -11.18 1.47
N ASN A 16 12.40 -10.33 2.49
CA ASN A 16 11.62 -10.56 3.71
C ASN A 16 10.56 -9.49 3.85
N GLY A 17 9.35 -9.81 4.30
CA GLY A 17 8.27 -8.83 4.50
C GLY A 17 6.92 -9.52 4.48
N ILE A 18 5.86 -8.74 4.30
CA ILE A 18 4.49 -9.25 4.27
C ILE A 18 3.85 -9.08 2.89
N MET A 19 2.95 -10.01 2.56
CA MET A 19 2.16 -10.01 1.33
C MET A 19 0.69 -9.79 1.71
N VAL A 20 0.08 -8.72 1.18
CA VAL A 20 -1.33 -8.38 1.42
C VAL A 20 -2.00 -8.16 0.07
N ARG A 21 -2.97 -9.01 -0.29
CA ARG A 21 -3.65 -8.99 -1.62
C ARG A 21 -2.66 -8.83 -2.78
N GLU A 22 -1.65 -9.69 -2.84
CA GLU A 22 -0.61 -9.69 -3.89
C GLU A 22 0.25 -8.42 -3.94
N LYS A 23 0.09 -7.48 -3.00
CA LYS A 23 0.98 -6.32 -2.81
C LYS A 23 1.94 -6.55 -1.66
N TYR A 24 3.21 -6.25 -1.89
CA TYR A 24 4.28 -6.54 -0.95
C TYR A 24 4.67 -5.29 -0.16
N ILE A 25 4.92 -5.47 1.14
CA ILE A 25 5.40 -4.42 2.06
C ILE A 25 6.67 -4.95 2.74
N CYS A 26 7.76 -4.19 2.65
CA CYS A 26 9.02 -4.56 3.31
C CYS A 26 8.98 -4.20 4.82
N PRO A 27 9.83 -4.83 5.66
CA PRO A 27 9.83 -4.65 7.12
C PRO A 27 10.00 -3.19 7.54
N ALA A 28 10.90 -2.46 6.88
CA ALA A 28 11.11 -1.05 7.16
C ALA A 28 9.86 -0.18 6.88
N CYS A 29 9.03 -0.57 5.91
CA CYS A 29 7.78 0.13 5.63
C CYS A 29 6.66 -0.32 6.58
N GLU A 30 6.63 -1.59 6.97
CA GLU A 30 5.73 -2.10 8.01
C GLU A 30 5.93 -1.35 9.34
N ASP A 31 7.18 -1.29 9.83
CA ASP A 31 7.52 -0.55 11.06
C ASP A 31 7.12 0.92 10.96
N LYS A 32 7.37 1.55 9.80
CA LYS A 32 6.94 2.93 9.54
C LYS A 32 5.44 3.09 9.61
N ILE A 33 4.66 2.19 9.00
CA ILE A 33 3.19 2.24 9.01
C ILE A 33 2.67 2.12 10.45
N VAL A 34 3.22 1.19 11.24
CA VAL A 34 2.82 0.96 12.64
C VAL A 34 3.14 2.17 13.51
N ALA A 35 4.29 2.82 13.30
CA ALA A 35 4.71 4.00 14.05
C ALA A 35 4.12 5.33 13.51
N LEU A 36 3.40 5.29 12.38
CA LEU A 36 2.94 6.50 11.69
C LEU A 36 1.83 7.20 12.45
N THR A 37 1.97 8.51 12.66
CA THR A 37 0.91 9.36 13.20
C THR A 37 0.26 10.18 12.08
N VAL A 38 -0.97 10.63 12.33
CA VAL A 38 -1.75 11.43 11.35
C VAL A 38 -1.09 12.76 11.00
N ASP A 39 -0.30 13.33 11.92
CA ASP A 39 0.42 14.59 11.74
C ASP A 39 1.77 14.42 11.01
N HIS A 40 2.17 13.17 10.73
CA HIS A 40 3.44 12.91 10.06
C HIS A 40 3.38 13.38 8.59
N PRO A 41 4.41 14.06 8.06
CA PRO A 41 4.40 14.56 6.68
C PRO A 41 4.18 13.47 5.63
N ASP A 42 4.69 12.26 5.89
CA ASP A 42 4.54 11.12 5.00
C ASP A 42 3.20 10.39 5.13
N TYR A 43 2.32 10.80 6.06
CA TYR A 43 1.05 10.11 6.33
C TYR A 43 0.21 9.94 5.08
N ASN A 44 0.04 11.03 4.32
CA ASN A 44 -0.76 11.01 3.10
C ASN A 44 -0.16 10.09 2.03
N ILE A 45 1.17 10.12 1.83
CA ILE A 45 1.83 9.27 0.84
C ILE A 45 1.64 7.79 1.20
N ILE A 46 1.90 7.44 2.46
CA ILE A 46 1.76 6.05 2.92
C ILE A 46 0.31 5.59 2.84
N LYS A 47 -0.65 6.45 3.21
CA LYS A 47 -2.09 6.17 3.10
C LYS A 47 -2.50 5.88 1.65
N GLU A 48 -2.06 6.70 0.68
CA GLU A 48 -2.38 6.47 -0.73
C GLU A 48 -1.73 5.19 -1.25
N SER A 49 -0.49 4.87 -0.87
CA SER A 49 0.16 3.59 -1.20
C SER A 49 -0.62 2.39 -0.65
N LEU A 50 -1.16 2.47 0.58
CA LEU A 50 -1.92 1.39 1.19
C LEU A 50 -3.30 1.20 0.53
N LYS A 51 -3.94 2.26 0.03
CA LYS A 51 -5.18 2.12 -0.74
C LYS A 51 -5.01 1.27 -1.99
N GLN A 52 -3.84 1.31 -2.63
CA GLN A 52 -3.53 0.50 -3.81
C GLN A 52 -3.59 -1.02 -3.56
N ILE A 53 -3.59 -1.46 -2.29
CA ILE A 53 -3.81 -2.86 -1.91
C ILE A 53 -5.24 -3.31 -2.23
N TRP A 54 -6.19 -2.38 -2.19
CA TRP A 54 -7.63 -2.66 -2.31
C TRP A 54 -8.22 -2.24 -3.66
N ILE A 55 -7.45 -1.52 -4.48
CA ILE A 55 -7.85 -1.19 -5.85
C ILE A 55 -7.67 -2.45 -6.70
N SER A 56 -8.78 -3.12 -6.98
CA SER A 56 -8.86 -4.19 -7.97
C SER A 56 -8.67 -3.58 -9.36
N SER A 57 -7.96 -4.28 -10.26
CA SER A 57 -7.88 -3.92 -11.68
C SER A 57 -9.22 -4.10 -12.43
N ASP A 58 -10.25 -4.61 -11.76
CA ASP A 58 -11.64 -4.59 -12.21
C ASP A 58 -12.28 -3.25 -11.86
N THR A 59 -12.15 -2.28 -12.76
CA THR A 59 -13.03 -1.09 -12.76
C THR A 59 -13.68 -0.97 -14.12
N GLU A 60 -14.57 -1.92 -14.42
CA GLU A 60 -15.76 -1.62 -15.20
C GLU A 60 -16.91 -1.40 -14.20
N GLY A 61 -17.25 -0.12 -13.96
CA GLY A 61 -18.54 0.28 -13.40
C GLY A 61 -18.64 0.43 -11.88
N LEU A 62 -18.58 1.68 -11.42
CA LEU A 62 -19.55 2.25 -10.46
C LEU A 62 -19.45 3.77 -10.52
N ASP A 63 -20.03 4.33 -11.58
CA ASP A 63 -20.69 5.63 -11.51
C ASP A 63 -22.10 5.41 -10.95
N MET A 64 -22.46 6.11 -9.87
CA MET A 64 -23.84 6.57 -9.62
C MET A 64 -23.87 7.52 -8.41
N THR A 65 -23.86 8.82 -8.73
CA THR A 65 -24.71 9.89 -8.16
C THR A 65 -24.95 9.96 -6.64
N LEU A 66 -24.43 11.02 -5.98
CA LEU A 66 -25.17 11.66 -4.89
C LEU A 66 -25.97 12.83 -5.48
N ASP A 67 -27.28 12.60 -5.65
CA ASP A 67 -28.28 13.66 -5.76
C ASP A 67 -28.57 14.18 -4.35
N SER A 68 -28.32 15.47 -4.11
CA SER A 68 -28.97 16.33 -3.11
C SER A 68 -28.62 17.79 -3.40
#